data_AF-A0A2K9CSL7-F1
#
_entry.id   AF-A0A2K9CSL7-F1
#
_cell.length_a   1.000
_cell.length_b   1.000
_cell.length_c   1.000
_cell.angle_alpha   90.00
_cell.angle_beta   90.00
_cell.angle_gamma   90.00
#
_symmetry.space_group_name_H-M   'P 1'
#
loop_
_entity.id
_entity.type
_entity.pdbx_description
1 polymer ?
#
loop_
_entity_poly.entity_id
_entity_poly.type
_entity_poly.pdbx_seq_one_letter_code
_entity_poly.pdbx_strand_id
1 'polypeptide(L)'
;MKQAIPFETRVITALANHERLLQQVSQMKKQIGAPLAECPVMKKAGDWTLSAEQTKDLYDEKMLVKTHLWEAFNETVESDYGNQVLMGYEDQEIHLTEEDTGCEHCYAAWRVIQERRDVRQELGRARRALRMLGKSALKVVP
;
A
#
# COMPACT_ATOMS: atom_id res chain seq x y z
N MET A 1 -28.80 -25.06 20.58
CA MET A 1 -27.75 -24.44 21.43
C MET A 1 -26.47 -24.33 20.59
N LYS A 2 -25.92 -23.13 20.37
CA LYS A 2 -24.63 -22.99 19.66
C LYS A 2 -23.52 -23.35 20.67
N GLN A 3 -22.79 -24.43 20.42
CA GLN A 3 -21.62 -24.77 21.23
C GLN A 3 -20.60 -23.62 21.12
N ALA A 4 -20.12 -23.14 22.26
CA ALA A 4 -19.07 -22.13 22.29
C ALA A 4 -17.79 -22.75 21.74
N ILE A 5 -17.15 -22.06 20.79
CA ILE A 5 -15.87 -22.50 20.23
C ILE A 5 -14.83 -22.52 21.36
N PRO A 6 -14.06 -23.62 21.54
CA PRO A 6 -13.02 -23.71 22.57
C PRO A 6 -12.01 -22.57 22.48
N PHE A 7 -11.45 -22.18 23.62
CA PHE A 7 -10.52 -21.05 23.70
C PHE A 7 -9.28 -21.26 22.83
N GLU A 8 -8.72 -22.47 22.87
CA GLU A 8 -7.57 -22.90 22.07
C GLU A 8 -7.86 -22.74 20.58
N THR A 9 -9.03 -23.17 20.13
CA THR A 9 -9.46 -23.03 18.73
C THR A 9 -9.56 -21.55 18.35
N ARG A 10 -10.11 -20.70 19.20
CA ARG A 10 -10.18 -19.24 18.96
C ARG A 10 -8.79 -18.61 18.84
N VAL A 11 -7.84 -19.02 19.69
CA VAL A 11 -6.44 -18.56 19.64
C VAL A 11 -5.76 -19.00 18.34
N ILE A 12 -5.88 -20.29 17.98
CA ILE A 12 -5.28 -20.83 16.75
C ILE A 12 -5.86 -20.14 15.52
N THR A 13 -7.18 -19.96 15.43
CA THR A 13 -7.81 -19.25 14.31
C THR A 13 -7.34 -17.80 14.22
N ALA A 14 -7.24 -17.10 15.34
CA ALA A 14 -6.76 -15.71 15.35
C ALA A 14 -5.28 -15.59 14.92
N LEU A 15 -4.43 -16.54 15.34
CA LEU A 15 -3.02 -16.60 14.93
C LEU A 15 -2.88 -16.90 13.44
N ALA A 16 -3.60 -17.91 12.95
CA ALA A 16 -3.61 -18.27 11.54
C ALA A 16 -4.07 -17.10 10.66
N ASN A 17 -5.12 -16.38 11.08
CA ASN A 17 -5.60 -15.20 10.35
C ASN A 17 -4.55 -14.08 10.34
N HIS A 18 -3.91 -13.81 11.48
CA HIS A 18 -2.83 -12.82 11.57
C HIS A 18 -1.66 -13.16 10.63
N GLU A 19 -1.22 -14.43 10.63
CA GLU A 19 -0.12 -14.89 9.79
C GLU A 19 -0.46 -14.82 8.30
N ARG A 20 -1.67 -15.26 7.92
CA ARG A 20 -2.19 -15.11 6.55
C ARG A 20 -2.14 -13.65 6.08
N LEU A 21 -2.61 -12.73 6.92
CA LEU A 21 -2.63 -11.30 6.59
C LEU A 21 -1.22 -10.70 6.49
N LEU A 22 -0.28 -11.13 7.32
CA LEU A 22 1.13 -10.73 7.20
C LEU A 22 1.73 -11.18 5.86
N GLN A 23 1.52 -12.44 5.50
CA GLN A 23 2.00 -13.01 4.24
C GLN A 23 1.37 -12.29 3.05
N GLN A 24 0.07 -12.01 3.11
CA GLN A 24 -0.66 -11.26 2.09
C GLN A 24 -0.06 -9.85 1.89
N VAL A 25 0.17 -9.08 2.98
CA VAL A 25 0.81 -7.75 2.88
C VAL A 25 2.21 -7.83 2.27
N SER A 26 2.97 -8.88 2.58
CA SER A 26 4.30 -9.13 2.00
C SER A 26 4.22 -9.44 0.51
N GLN A 27 3.28 -10.30 0.10
CA GLN A 27 3.04 -10.64 -1.30
C GLN A 27 2.61 -9.41 -2.11
N MET A 28 1.74 -8.57 -1.55
CA MET A 28 1.29 -7.34 -2.19
C MET A 28 2.44 -6.36 -2.44
N LYS A 29 3.48 -6.34 -1.60
CA LYS A 29 4.69 -5.55 -1.89
C LYS A 29 5.35 -5.96 -3.21
N LYS A 30 5.40 -7.27 -3.50
CA LYS A 30 5.92 -7.79 -4.77
C LYS A 30 4.99 -7.48 -5.94
N GLN A 31 3.68 -7.60 -5.72
CA GLN A 31 2.66 -7.27 -6.72
C GLN A 31 2.62 -5.78 -7.08
N ILE A 32 3.00 -4.89 -6.16
CA ILE A 32 3.20 -3.46 -6.44
C ILE A 32 4.48 -3.25 -7.24
N GLY A 33 5.58 -3.90 -6.83
CA GLY A 33 6.89 -3.71 -7.46
C GLY A 33 6.96 -4.23 -8.91
N ALA A 34 6.28 -5.32 -9.22
CA ALA A 34 6.30 -5.94 -10.55
C ALA A 34 5.83 -5.00 -11.67
N PRO A 35 4.63 -4.39 -11.62
CA PRO A 35 4.20 -3.42 -12.63
C PRO A 35 5.05 -2.15 -12.57
N LEU A 36 5.44 -1.66 -11.38
CA LEU A 36 6.28 -0.45 -11.29
C LEU A 36 7.63 -0.61 -12.00
N ALA A 37 8.23 -1.79 -12.00
CA ALA A 37 9.47 -2.05 -12.73
C ALA A 37 9.32 -1.82 -14.25
N GLU A 38 8.11 -1.94 -14.78
CA GLU A 38 7.81 -1.72 -16.19
C GLU A 38 7.51 -0.26 -16.54
N CYS A 39 7.31 0.61 -15.54
CA CYS A 39 7.06 2.03 -15.74
C CYS A 39 8.19 2.70 -16.54
N PRO A 40 7.89 3.50 -17.59
CA PRO A 40 8.90 4.18 -18.39
C PRO A 40 9.85 5.05 -17.56
N VAL A 41 9.34 5.74 -16.54
CA VAL A 41 10.17 6.57 -15.65
C VAL A 41 11.12 5.71 -14.82
N MET A 42 10.67 4.54 -14.32
CA MET A 42 11.53 3.60 -13.61
C MET A 42 12.63 3.02 -14.51
N LYS A 43 12.29 2.68 -15.76
CA LYS A 43 13.27 2.21 -16.75
C LYS A 43 14.30 3.29 -17.06
N LYS A 44 13.84 4.53 -17.27
CA LYS A 44 14.70 5.69 -17.51
C LYS A 44 15.62 5.97 -16.32
N ALA A 45 15.14 5.84 -15.09
CA ALA A 45 15.96 6.00 -13.89
C ALA A 45 17.07 4.95 -13.76
N GLY A 46 16.91 3.77 -14.38
CA GLY A 46 17.93 2.73 -14.47
C GLY A 46 18.91 2.90 -15.64
N ASP A 47 18.76 3.92 -16.47
CA ASP A 47 19.57 4.16 -17.65
C ASP A 47 20.88 4.89 -17.30
N TRP A 48 22.00 4.19 -17.46
CA TRP A 48 23.35 4.70 -17.16
C TRP A 48 23.86 5.70 -18.19
N THR A 49 23.14 5.93 -19.29
CA THR A 49 23.54 6.87 -20.35
C THR A 49 23.08 8.30 -20.10
N LEU A 50 22.22 8.52 -19.09
CA LEU A 50 21.71 9.84 -18.73
C LEU A 50 22.80 10.72 -18.09
N SER A 51 22.71 12.02 -18.39
CA SER A 51 23.56 13.01 -17.72
C SER A 51 23.18 13.13 -16.23
N ALA A 52 24.11 13.63 -15.41
CA ALA A 52 23.84 13.83 -13.97
C ALA A 52 22.64 14.76 -13.71
N GLU A 53 22.40 15.74 -14.61
CA GLU A 53 21.26 16.64 -14.54
C GLU A 53 19.94 15.92 -14.85
N GLN A 54 19.90 15.15 -15.94
CA GLN A 54 18.73 14.33 -16.30
C GLN A 54 18.40 13.30 -15.22
N THR A 55 19.43 12.70 -14.62
CA THR A 55 19.25 11.78 -13.50
C THR A 55 18.66 12.50 -12.30
N LYS A 56 19.17 13.68 -11.92
CA LYS A 56 18.68 14.45 -10.77
C LYS A 56 17.18 14.76 -10.87
N ASP A 57 16.68 15.06 -12.07
CA ASP A 57 15.27 15.39 -12.26
C ASP A 57 14.33 14.21 -11.98
N LEU A 58 14.80 12.97 -12.18
CA LEU A 58 14.03 11.74 -11.96
C LEU A 58 13.88 11.35 -10.50
N TYR A 59 14.64 11.95 -9.58
CA TYR A 59 14.61 11.60 -8.16
C TYR A 59 14.10 12.76 -7.30
N ASP A 60 13.42 12.44 -6.21
CA ASP A 60 13.10 13.38 -5.14
C ASP A 60 14.30 13.58 -4.19
N GLU A 61 14.13 14.46 -3.20
CA GLU A 61 15.15 14.76 -2.19
C GLU A 61 15.53 13.54 -1.33
N LYS A 62 14.71 12.49 -1.31
CA LYS A 62 14.91 11.24 -0.59
C LYS A 62 15.44 10.13 -1.48
N MET A 63 15.86 10.44 -2.70
CA MET A 63 16.33 9.47 -3.69
C MET A 63 15.25 8.45 -4.09
N LEU A 64 13.98 8.83 -4.04
CA LEU A 64 12.88 8.05 -4.61
C LEU A 64 12.63 8.51 -6.06
N VAL A 65 12.37 7.55 -6.95
CA VAL A 65 12.06 7.86 -8.35
C VAL A 65 10.68 8.50 -8.44
N LYS A 66 10.61 9.68 -9.09
CA LYS A 66 9.38 10.44 -9.35
C LYS A 66 8.58 9.82 -10.50
N THR A 67 8.06 8.62 -10.28
CA THR A 67 7.13 7.97 -11.21
C THR A 67 5.77 8.68 -11.25
N HIS A 68 4.92 8.41 -12.24
CA HIS A 68 3.53 8.91 -12.24
C HIS A 68 2.75 8.50 -10.98
N LEU A 69 3.06 7.34 -10.41
CA LEU A 69 2.51 6.93 -9.11
C LEU A 69 3.00 7.84 -7.98
N TRP A 70 4.28 8.24 -8.00
CA TRP A 70 4.82 9.19 -7.03
C TRP A 70 4.12 10.54 -7.16
N GLU A 71 3.92 11.03 -8.39
CA GLU A 71 3.20 12.29 -8.67
C GLU A 71 1.79 12.23 -8.08
N ALA A 72 1.03 11.18 -8.38
CA ALA A 72 -0.30 10.97 -7.83
C ALA A 72 -0.38 11.03 -6.29
N PHE A 73 0.69 10.64 -5.58
CA PHE A 73 0.73 10.68 -4.11
C PHE A 73 1.33 11.96 -3.51
N ASN A 74 2.00 12.81 -4.28
CA ASN A 74 2.78 13.94 -3.77
C ASN A 74 2.40 15.29 -4.41
N GLU A 75 1.78 15.28 -5.58
CA GLU A 75 1.31 16.50 -6.23
C GLU A 75 0.03 17.03 -5.57
N THR A 76 -0.12 18.35 -5.66
CA THR A 76 -1.28 19.05 -5.14
C THR A 76 -2.19 19.49 -6.27
N VAL A 77 -3.50 19.35 -6.02
CA VAL A 77 -4.57 19.86 -6.87
C VAL A 77 -5.30 20.98 -6.13
N GLU A 78 -5.95 21.85 -6.89
CA GLU A 78 -6.79 22.90 -6.33
C GLU A 78 -8.10 22.28 -5.82
N SER A 79 -8.39 22.47 -4.54
CA SER A 79 -9.67 22.07 -3.94
C SER A 79 -10.80 23.01 -4.36
N ASP A 80 -12.05 22.58 -4.12
CA ASP A 80 -13.27 23.39 -4.34
C ASP A 80 -13.26 24.77 -3.65
N TYR A 81 -12.39 24.95 -2.66
CA TYR A 81 -12.22 26.19 -1.89
C TYR A 81 -10.98 26.99 -2.29
N GLY A 82 -10.33 26.67 -3.42
CA GLY A 82 -9.16 27.37 -3.96
C GLY A 82 -7.85 27.10 -3.23
N ASN A 83 -7.83 26.15 -2.28
CA ASN A 83 -6.60 25.76 -1.57
C ASN A 83 -5.92 24.58 -2.27
N GLN A 84 -4.59 24.58 -2.31
CA GLN A 84 -3.80 23.45 -2.79
C GLN A 84 -3.81 22.30 -1.76
N VAL A 85 -4.29 21.13 -2.17
CA VAL A 85 -4.38 19.92 -1.35
C VAL A 85 -3.78 18.73 -2.10
N LEU A 86 -3.30 17.72 -1.39
CA LEU A 86 -2.84 16.48 -2.04
C LEU A 86 -4.01 15.83 -2.78
N MET A 87 -3.72 15.23 -3.94
CA MET A 87 -4.70 14.49 -4.73
C MET A 87 -5.47 13.47 -3.88
N GLY A 88 -6.79 13.53 -4.00
CA GLY A 88 -7.69 12.54 -3.42
C GLY A 88 -7.62 11.21 -4.18
N TYR A 89 -8.44 10.24 -3.76
CA TYR A 89 -8.48 8.95 -4.43
C TYR A 89 -8.99 9.01 -5.86
N GLU A 90 -10.00 9.84 -6.10
CA GLU A 90 -10.58 10.05 -7.42
C GLU A 90 -9.57 10.76 -8.33
N ASP A 91 -8.96 11.83 -7.84
CA ASP A 91 -7.92 12.57 -8.59
C ASP A 91 -6.71 11.69 -8.93
N GLN A 92 -6.28 10.83 -7.99
CA GLN A 92 -5.21 9.85 -8.23
C GLN A 92 -5.57 8.86 -9.34
N GLU A 93 -6.80 8.36 -9.34
CA GLU A 93 -7.27 7.44 -10.37
C GLU A 93 -7.33 8.12 -11.73
N ILE A 94 -7.86 9.35 -11.78
CA ILE A 94 -7.90 10.17 -13.00
C ILE A 94 -6.48 10.39 -13.53
N HIS A 95 -5.56 10.91 -12.71
CA HIS A 95 -4.16 11.16 -13.09
C HIS A 95 -3.46 9.92 -13.65
N LEU A 96 -3.79 8.74 -13.13
CA LEU A 96 -3.15 7.49 -13.54
C LEU A 96 -3.80 6.84 -14.77
N THR A 97 -4.97 7.30 -15.20
CA THR A 97 -5.76 6.72 -16.30
C THR A 97 -6.04 7.68 -17.47
N GLU A 98 -5.81 8.99 -17.28
CA GLU A 98 -5.98 10.02 -18.28
C GLU A 98 -4.98 9.87 -19.45
N GLU A 99 -5.35 10.33 -20.65
CA GLU A 99 -4.57 10.06 -21.87
C GLU A 99 -3.18 10.70 -21.86
N ASP A 100 -3.04 11.87 -21.26
CA ASP A 100 -1.80 12.66 -21.27
C ASP A 100 -0.84 12.34 -20.11
N THR A 101 -1.38 11.87 -18.97
CA THR A 101 -0.63 11.64 -17.71
C THR A 101 -0.64 10.18 -17.28
N GLY A 102 -1.50 9.36 -17.89
CA GLY A 102 -1.77 8.00 -17.48
C GLY A 102 -0.63 7.02 -17.74
N CYS A 103 -0.54 6.04 -16.85
CA CYS A 103 0.44 4.96 -16.97
C CYS A 103 -0.17 3.67 -16.43
N GLU A 104 -0.45 2.71 -17.31
CA GLU A 104 -1.08 1.43 -16.96
C GLU A 104 -0.34 0.68 -15.84
N HIS A 105 0.99 0.80 -15.81
CA HIS A 105 1.87 0.20 -14.81
C HIS A 105 1.69 0.85 -13.43
N CYS A 106 1.64 2.18 -13.40
CA CYS A 106 1.42 2.95 -12.18
C CYS A 106 -0.02 2.78 -11.67
N TYR A 107 -1.01 2.71 -12.57
CA TYR A 107 -2.40 2.41 -12.22
C TYR A 107 -2.55 0.99 -11.64
N ALA A 108 -1.94 -0.02 -12.26
CA ALA A 108 -1.93 -1.38 -11.74
C ALA A 108 -1.31 -1.45 -10.33
N ALA A 109 -0.20 -0.75 -10.11
CA ALA A 109 0.42 -0.64 -8.79
C ALA A 109 -0.47 0.09 -7.78
N TRP A 110 -1.12 1.19 -8.19
CA TRP A 110 -2.05 1.96 -7.37
C TRP A 110 -3.23 1.12 -6.88
N ARG A 111 -3.84 0.31 -7.77
CA ARG A 111 -4.92 -0.61 -7.39
C ARG A 111 -4.49 -1.58 -6.28
N VAL A 112 -3.30 -2.17 -6.40
CA VAL A 112 -2.78 -3.07 -5.36
C VAL A 112 -2.47 -2.31 -4.06
N ILE A 113 -2.06 -1.03 -4.13
CA ILE A 113 -1.88 -0.18 -2.95
C ILE A 113 -3.22 0.06 -2.24
N GLN A 114 -4.31 0.29 -2.98
CA GLN A 114 -5.65 0.44 -2.40
C GLN A 114 -6.06 -0.82 -1.66
N GLU A 115 -6.00 -1.98 -2.32
CA GLU A 115 -6.30 -3.27 -1.68
C GLU A 115 -5.41 -3.52 -0.46
N ARG A 116 -4.13 -3.13 -0.53
CA ARG A 116 -3.17 -3.31 0.57
C ARG A 116 -3.54 -2.47 1.78
N ARG A 117 -4.17 -1.31 1.61
CA ARG A 117 -4.66 -0.48 2.72
C ARG A 117 -5.71 -1.24 3.53
N ASP A 118 -6.65 -1.90 2.86
CA ASP A 118 -7.71 -2.69 3.50
C ASP A 118 -7.15 -3.90 4.23
N VAL A 119 -6.25 -4.65 3.59
CA VAL A 119 -5.57 -5.80 4.22
C VAL A 119 -4.77 -5.37 5.45
N ARG A 120 -4.10 -4.21 5.42
CA ARG A 120 -3.40 -3.65 6.59
C ARG A 120 -4.35 -3.26 7.70
N GLN A 121 -5.53 -2.73 7.36
CA GLN A 121 -6.56 -2.42 8.35
C GLN A 121 -7.08 -3.69 9.02
N GLU A 122 -7.31 -4.75 8.24
CA GLU A 122 -7.70 -6.08 8.75
C GLU A 122 -6.60 -6.68 9.64
N LEU A 123 -5.34 -6.60 9.23
CA LEU A 123 -4.19 -7.03 10.05
C LEU A 123 -4.16 -6.29 11.40
N GLY A 124 -4.45 -4.99 11.39
CA GLY A 124 -4.61 -4.20 12.62
C GLY A 124 -5.72 -4.73 13.53
N ARG A 125 -6.87 -5.15 12.95
CA ARG A 125 -7.97 -5.79 13.70
C ARG A 125 -7.54 -7.14 14.26
N ALA A 126 -6.86 -7.97 13.47
CA ALA A 126 -6.35 -9.28 13.89
C ALA A 126 -5.37 -9.15 15.06
N ARG A 127 -4.44 -8.19 15.02
CA ARG A 127 -3.52 -7.88 16.14
C ARG A 127 -4.26 -7.50 17.42
N ARG A 128 -5.32 -6.71 17.32
CA ARG A 128 -6.14 -6.35 18.49
C ARG A 128 -6.89 -7.56 19.04
N ALA A 129 -7.45 -8.41 18.19
CA ALA A 129 -8.11 -9.64 18.61
C ALA A 129 -7.15 -10.57 19.37
N LEU A 130 -5.93 -10.77 18.86
CA LEU A 130 -4.90 -11.55 19.55
C LEU A 130 -4.54 -10.96 20.91
N ARG A 131 -4.36 -9.63 21.01
CA ARG A 131 -4.11 -8.96 22.31
C ARG A 131 -5.24 -9.19 23.30
N MET A 132 -6.49 -9.16 22.85
CA MET A 132 -7.64 -9.41 23.73
C MET A 132 -7.69 -10.87 24.20
N LEU A 133 -7.42 -11.83 23.32
CA LEU A 133 -7.31 -13.24 23.69
C LEU A 133 -6.16 -13.47 24.69
N GLY A 134 -5.00 -12.84 24.49
CA GLY A 134 -3.89 -12.91 25.43
C GLY A 134 -4.25 -12.34 26.80
N LYS A 135 -4.93 -11.19 26.86
CA LYS A 135 -5.44 -10.64 28.13
C LYS A 135 -6.45 -11.56 28.81
N SER A 136 -7.30 -12.24 28.05
CA SER A 136 -8.23 -13.23 28.58
C SER A 136 -7.51 -14.45 29.15
N ALA A 137 -6.48 -14.96 28.46
CA ALA A 137 -5.68 -16.08 28.96
C ALA A 137 -5.02 -15.75 30.30
N LEU A 138 -4.40 -14.56 30.42
CA LEU A 138 -3.72 -14.13 31.65
C LEU A 138 -4.64 -14.00 32.86
N LYS A 139 -5.94 -13.79 32.68
CA LYS A 139 -6.92 -13.74 33.77
C LYS A 139 -7.38 -15.11 34.26
N VAL A 140 -7.11 -16.16 33.47
CA VAL A 140 -7.51 -17.54 33.76
C VAL A 140 -6.35 -18.34 34.37
N VAL A 141 -5.11 -17.87 34.22
CA VAL A 141 -3.94 -18.42 34.92
C VAL A 141 -3.97 -17.91 36.38
N PRO A 142 -3.90 -18.80 37.41
CA PRO A 142 -3.86 -18.41 38.82
C PRO A 142 -2.63 -17.57 39.18
#